data_AF-A0A840N4X5-F1
#
_entry.id   AF-A0A840N4X5-F1
#
_cell.length_a   1.000
_cell.length_b   1.000
_cell.length_c   1.000
_cell.angle_alpha   90.00
_cell.angle_beta   90.00
_cell.angle_gamma   90.00
#
_symmetry.space_group_name_H-M   'P 1'
#
loop_
_entity.id
_entity.type
_entity.pdbx_description
1 polymer ?
#
loop_
_entity_poly.entity_id
_entity_poly.type
_entity_poly.pdbx_seq_one_letter_code
_entity_poly.pdbx_strand_id
1 'polypeptide(L)'
;MADPNESHRDDRSPRPTSENAPEVVDAELVVDPPDQRTPPVSATPDDEQLRQYQQFLEFQKFQEWQRQQGGSPGPAGAAAPGTEEEPLTAPRPPRGRPWWKKALGLLRFKLIRRLVYIVLILLLLNWAISHYFGGSGGGGGGNGGAPPNAAPITPESPQQVIRALYNYVAHDPEQACALFTEPGKAAFAYHFQSGDCATAARKAGSQVTEPNSFSSPGFTNDVMQQTGDQALVDSCSLRISGGPPLGEFRMTRQSDGGWQIDQYQPTSCS
;
A
#
# COMPACT_ATOMS: atom_id res chain seq x y z
N MET A 1 -2.42 -15.81 70.61
CA MET A 1 -3.89 -15.91 70.56
C MET A 1 -4.30 -15.97 69.10
N ALA A 2 -4.96 -17.06 68.70
CA ALA A 2 -5.65 -17.18 67.42
C ALA A 2 -7.14 -16.85 67.65
N ASP A 3 -7.79 -16.19 66.69
CA ASP A 3 -9.21 -16.40 66.45
C ASP A 3 -9.48 -16.31 64.92
N PRO A 4 -9.96 -17.41 64.30
CA PRO A 4 -10.38 -17.52 62.92
C PRO A 4 -11.91 -17.42 62.81
N ASN A 5 -12.47 -16.67 61.85
CA ASN A 5 -13.73 -17.13 61.26
C ASN A 5 -14.07 -16.52 59.89
N GLU A 6 -14.44 -17.45 59.01
CA GLU A 6 -15.07 -17.31 57.70
C GLU A 6 -16.54 -16.85 57.78
N SER A 7 -17.13 -16.72 56.58
CA SER A 7 -18.55 -16.61 56.20
C SER A 7 -18.99 -15.16 55.91
N HIS A 8 -19.56 -14.82 54.76
CA HIS A 8 -20.53 -15.56 53.95
C HIS A 8 -20.39 -15.27 52.44
N ARG A 9 -20.72 -16.30 51.66
CA ARG A 9 -21.10 -16.24 50.24
C ARG A 9 -22.30 -15.31 50.08
N ASP A 10 -22.35 -14.55 48.99
CA ASP A 10 -23.62 -14.34 48.30
C ASP A 10 -23.43 -14.47 46.78
N ASP A 11 -24.24 -15.39 46.28
CA ASP A 11 -24.33 -15.96 44.96
C ASP A 11 -25.63 -15.40 44.39
N ARG A 12 -25.55 -14.45 43.44
CA ARG A 12 -26.64 -14.20 42.49
C ARG A 12 -26.23 -13.25 41.36
N SER A 13 -25.85 -13.85 40.24
CA SER A 13 -26.00 -13.24 38.93
C SER A 13 -27.48 -13.30 38.51
N PRO A 14 -28.14 -12.17 38.21
CA PRO A 14 -29.31 -12.19 37.35
C PRO A 14 -28.85 -12.23 35.89
N ARG A 15 -29.10 -13.36 35.26
CA ARG A 15 -28.94 -13.65 33.82
C ARG A 15 -30.04 -12.88 33.07
N PRO A 16 -29.74 -11.90 32.20
CA PRO A 16 -30.75 -11.35 31.30
C PRO A 16 -31.09 -12.40 30.23
N THR A 17 -32.38 -12.71 30.16
CA THR A 17 -33.02 -13.55 29.15
C THR A 17 -32.75 -13.00 27.76
N SER A 18 -32.05 -13.81 26.95
CA SER A 18 -31.92 -13.62 25.51
C SER A 18 -33.20 -14.15 24.87
N GLU A 19 -34.19 -13.27 24.78
CA GLU A 19 -35.45 -13.49 24.09
C GLU A 19 -35.48 -12.44 22.98
N ASN A 20 -35.03 -12.86 21.78
CA ASN A 20 -35.21 -12.25 20.45
C ASN A 20 -34.15 -12.81 19.50
N ALA A 21 -34.28 -14.09 19.17
CA ALA A 21 -33.63 -14.66 17.99
C ALA A 21 -34.60 -14.47 16.81
N PRO A 22 -34.23 -13.73 15.75
CA PRO A 22 -35.05 -13.68 14.55
C PRO A 22 -35.07 -15.06 13.89
N GLU A 23 -36.30 -15.53 13.69
CA GLU A 23 -36.72 -16.65 12.85
C GLU A 23 -35.90 -16.72 11.56
N VAL A 24 -35.03 -17.72 11.46
CA VAL A 24 -34.32 -18.07 10.25
C VAL A 24 -35.33 -18.73 9.33
N VAL A 25 -35.83 -17.96 8.38
CA VAL A 25 -36.71 -18.46 7.32
C VAL A 25 -35.85 -19.36 6.43
N ASP A 26 -36.10 -20.68 6.49
CA ASP A 26 -35.64 -21.65 5.50
C ASP A 26 -36.21 -21.26 4.14
N ALA A 27 -35.46 -20.47 3.38
CA ALA A 27 -35.69 -20.28 1.97
C ALA A 27 -35.26 -21.56 1.25
N GLU A 28 -36.20 -22.49 1.14
CA GLU A 28 -36.15 -23.61 0.20
C GLU A 28 -35.89 -23.03 -1.19
N LEU A 29 -34.65 -23.16 -1.64
CA LEU A 29 -34.22 -22.75 -2.97
C LEU A 29 -34.81 -23.75 -3.95
N VAL A 30 -36.00 -23.43 -4.47
CA VAL A 30 -36.61 -24.11 -5.61
C VAL A 30 -35.62 -23.97 -6.78
N VAL A 31 -34.89 -25.04 -7.05
CA VAL A 31 -34.09 -25.21 -8.27
C VAL A 31 -35.07 -25.51 -9.39
N ASP A 32 -35.56 -24.46 -10.05
CA ASP A 32 -36.22 -24.59 -11.35
C ASP A 32 -35.17 -25.04 -12.40
N PRO A 33 -35.52 -25.98 -13.30
CA PRO A 33 -34.63 -26.41 -14.37
C PRO A 33 -34.38 -25.26 -15.38
N PRO A 34 -33.20 -25.19 -16.00
CA PRO A 34 -32.90 -24.13 -16.95
C PRO A 34 -33.74 -24.31 -18.21
N ASP A 35 -34.81 -23.51 -18.31
CA ASP A 35 -35.58 -23.39 -19.54
C ASP A 35 -34.77 -22.58 -20.56
N GLN A 36 -34.38 -23.26 -21.62
CA GLN A 36 -33.75 -22.69 -22.79
C GLN A 36 -34.76 -21.82 -23.52
N ARG A 37 -34.56 -20.49 -23.46
CA ARG A 37 -34.76 -19.52 -24.57
C ARG A 37 -34.77 -18.10 -24.02
N THR A 38 -33.60 -17.56 -23.69
CA THR A 38 -33.43 -16.11 -23.66
C THR A 38 -33.20 -15.64 -25.10
N PRO A 39 -34.05 -14.79 -25.70
CA PRO A 39 -33.74 -14.16 -26.98
C PRO A 39 -32.46 -13.31 -26.81
N PRO A 40 -31.64 -13.15 -27.87
CA PRO A 40 -30.44 -12.32 -27.78
C PRO A 40 -30.86 -10.92 -27.34
N VAL A 41 -30.30 -10.46 -26.21
CA VAL A 41 -30.37 -9.06 -25.79
C VAL A 41 -29.94 -8.24 -26.99
N SER A 42 -30.91 -7.58 -27.61
CA SER A 42 -30.67 -6.70 -28.73
C SER A 42 -29.77 -5.61 -28.21
N ALA A 43 -28.56 -5.50 -28.76
CA ALA A 43 -27.64 -4.41 -28.46
C ALA A 43 -28.44 -3.11 -28.53
N THR A 44 -28.43 -2.31 -27.46
CA THR A 44 -29.08 -1.02 -27.53
C THR A 44 -28.33 -0.18 -28.56
N PRO A 45 -28.99 0.75 -29.28
CA PRO A 45 -28.32 1.62 -30.26
C PRO A 45 -27.07 2.33 -29.70
N ASP A 46 -27.02 2.52 -28.39
CA ASP A 46 -25.91 3.12 -27.64
C ASP A 46 -24.65 2.23 -27.60
N ASP A 47 -24.80 0.90 -27.59
CA ASP A 47 -23.68 -0.05 -27.58
C ASP A 47 -22.92 -0.05 -28.92
N GLU A 48 -23.64 0.12 -30.04
CA GLU A 48 -23.01 0.24 -31.37
C GLU A 48 -22.25 1.56 -31.52
N GLN A 49 -22.78 2.66 -30.99
CA GLN A 49 -22.07 3.94 -30.93
C GLN A 49 -20.80 3.86 -30.09
N LEU A 50 -20.85 3.19 -28.93
CA LEU A 50 -19.67 2.99 -28.08
C LEU A 50 -18.58 2.19 -28.79
N ARG A 51 -18.94 1.13 -29.54
CA ARG A 51 -17.98 0.37 -30.34
C ARG A 51 -17.35 1.21 -31.44
N GLN A 52 -18.13 2.03 -32.14
CA GLN A 52 -17.60 2.91 -33.19
C GLN A 52 -16.63 3.96 -32.59
N TYR A 53 -16.95 4.49 -31.42
CA TYR A 53 -16.08 5.45 -30.73
C TYR A 53 -14.74 4.81 -30.30
N GLN A 54 -14.76 3.57 -29.81
CA GLN A 54 -13.54 2.84 -29.45
C GLN A 54 -12.62 2.61 -30.66
N GLN A 55 -13.17 2.23 -31.82
CA GLN A 55 -12.40 2.07 -33.06
C GLN A 55 -11.73 3.37 -33.52
N PHE A 56 -12.41 4.51 -33.34
CA PHE A 56 -11.85 5.81 -33.69
C PHE A 56 -10.65 6.20 -32.82
N LEU A 57 -10.72 5.92 -31.52
CA LEU A 57 -9.61 6.16 -30.58
C LEU A 57 -8.36 5.34 -30.93
N GLU A 58 -8.55 4.07 -31.33
CA GLU A 58 -7.44 3.22 -31.77
C GLU A 58 -6.74 3.77 -33.01
N PHE A 59 -7.51 4.31 -33.97
CA PHE A 59 -6.95 4.89 -35.18
C PHE A 59 -6.12 6.15 -34.90
N GLN A 60 -6.56 7.04 -34.00
CA GLN A 60 -5.76 8.20 -33.59
C GLN A 60 -4.44 7.78 -32.96
N LYS A 61 -4.47 6.82 -32.04
CA LYS A 61 -3.27 6.29 -31.39
C LYS A 61 -2.28 5.68 -32.40
N PHE A 62 -2.78 5.02 -33.44
CA PHE A 62 -1.96 4.49 -34.52
C PHE A 62 -1.30 5.59 -35.36
N GLN A 63 -2.02 6.67 -35.71
CA GLN A 63 -1.41 7.81 -36.41
C GLN A 63 -0.31 8.49 -35.59
N GLU A 64 -0.53 8.67 -34.29
CA GLU A 64 0.49 9.22 -33.39
C GLU A 64 1.73 8.34 -33.32
N TRP A 65 1.55 7.02 -33.26
CA TRP A 65 2.63 6.05 -33.30
C TRP A 65 3.41 6.11 -34.61
N GLN A 66 2.74 6.24 -35.77
CA GLN A 66 3.42 6.40 -37.07
C GLN A 66 4.24 7.70 -37.15
N ARG A 67 3.73 8.81 -36.58
CA ARG A 67 4.47 10.08 -36.50
C ARG A 67 5.72 9.95 -35.64
N GLN A 68 5.65 9.20 -34.53
CA GLN A 68 6.80 8.96 -33.66
C GLN A 68 7.83 8.00 -34.26
N GLN A 69 7.44 7.06 -35.12
CA GLN A 69 8.37 6.11 -35.75
C GLN A 69 9.10 6.63 -37.00
N GLY A 70 8.87 7.88 -37.42
CA GLY A 70 9.72 8.54 -38.42
C GLY A 70 9.27 8.41 -39.88
N GLY A 71 7.96 8.28 -40.13
CA GLY A 71 7.38 8.35 -41.47
C GLY A 71 6.53 9.60 -41.67
N SER A 72 7.14 10.69 -42.13
CA SER A 72 6.39 11.82 -42.69
C SER A 72 6.31 11.61 -44.21
N PRO A 73 5.19 11.15 -44.80
CA PRO A 73 4.95 11.35 -46.21
C PRO A 73 4.54 12.81 -46.39
N GLY A 74 5.53 13.69 -46.52
CA GLY A 74 5.28 15.06 -46.96
C GLY A 74 4.67 15.02 -48.37
N PRO A 75 3.61 15.82 -48.67
CA PRO A 75 3.12 15.94 -50.02
C PRO A 75 4.23 16.53 -50.89
N ALA A 76 4.68 15.74 -51.87
CA ALA A 76 5.47 16.22 -52.99
C ALA A 76 4.61 17.20 -53.80
N GLY A 77 4.91 18.50 -53.70
CA GLY A 77 4.20 19.49 -54.51
C GLY A 77 4.32 20.92 -54.00
N ALA A 78 5.51 21.52 -54.12
CA ALA A 78 5.67 22.96 -54.26
C ALA A 78 7.10 23.25 -54.75
N ALA A 79 7.29 23.14 -56.06
CA ALA A 79 8.39 23.80 -56.75
C ALA A 79 8.06 25.30 -56.85
N ALA A 80 8.99 26.15 -56.43
CA ALA A 80 9.04 27.55 -56.83
C ALA A 80 10.46 27.84 -57.37
N PRO A 81 10.58 28.49 -58.55
CA PRO A 81 11.86 28.67 -59.23
C PRO A 81 12.49 30.05 -58.96
N GLY A 82 13.82 30.10 -59.05
CA GLY A 82 14.57 31.28 -59.49
C GLY A 82 15.15 32.15 -58.39
N THR A 83 16.47 32.08 -58.18
CA THR A 83 17.40 33.16 -58.54
C THR A 83 18.87 32.71 -58.42
N GLU A 84 19.61 32.98 -59.49
CA GLU A 84 21.08 33.11 -59.66
C GLU A 84 21.77 33.76 -58.44
N GLU A 85 23.05 33.54 -58.07
CA GLU A 85 24.31 33.50 -58.83
C GLU A 85 25.45 33.01 -57.88
N GLU A 86 26.44 32.27 -58.39
CA GLU A 86 27.73 31.89 -57.76
C GLU A 86 28.69 33.12 -57.66
N PRO A 87 29.86 33.14 -56.93
CA PRO A 87 30.85 32.05 -56.85
C PRO A 87 31.77 31.99 -55.59
N LEU A 88 32.72 31.03 -55.64
CA LEU A 88 34.02 30.92 -54.92
C LEU A 88 34.08 30.08 -53.63
N THR A 89 34.30 28.78 -53.86
CA THR A 89 35.31 27.91 -53.22
C THR A 89 35.74 28.20 -51.77
N ALA A 90 35.19 27.40 -50.85
CA ALA A 90 35.90 26.95 -49.65
C ALA A 90 35.89 25.42 -49.60
N PRO A 91 37.03 24.74 -49.32
CA PRO A 91 37.08 23.29 -49.27
C PRO A 91 36.25 22.78 -48.09
N ARG A 92 35.20 22.01 -48.37
CA ARG A 92 34.42 21.30 -47.34
C ARG A 92 35.28 20.19 -46.73
N PRO A 93 35.51 20.15 -45.40
CA PRO A 93 36.19 19.03 -44.78
C PRO A 93 35.33 17.76 -44.91
N PRO A 94 35.94 16.56 -45.08
CA PRO A 94 35.20 15.32 -45.15
C PRO A 94 34.48 15.08 -43.82
N ARG A 95 33.14 14.94 -43.86
CA ARG A 95 32.33 14.55 -42.71
C ARG A 95 32.66 13.10 -42.33
N GLY A 96 33.65 12.95 -41.46
CA GLY A 96 34.00 11.68 -40.86
C GLY A 96 32.80 11.09 -40.13
N ARG A 97 32.27 9.97 -40.63
CA ARG A 97 31.34 9.14 -39.86
C ARG A 97 32.04 8.76 -38.57
N PRO A 98 31.44 9.03 -37.41
CA PRO A 98 32.22 9.09 -36.20
C PRO A 98 32.52 7.64 -35.75
N TRP A 99 33.82 7.33 -35.67
CA TRP A 99 34.42 6.03 -35.35
C TRP A 99 33.76 5.33 -34.16
N TRP A 100 33.33 6.09 -33.14
CA TRP A 100 32.76 5.56 -31.89
C TRP A 100 31.54 4.67 -32.11
N LYS A 101 30.78 4.84 -33.19
CA LYS A 101 29.64 3.95 -33.50
C LYS A 101 30.09 2.52 -33.85
N LYS A 102 31.29 2.33 -34.41
CA LYS A 102 31.85 0.99 -34.67
C LYS A 102 32.44 0.34 -33.41
N ALA A 103 33.04 1.13 -32.52
CA ALA A 103 33.58 0.64 -31.24
C ALA A 103 32.46 0.28 -30.23
N LEU A 104 31.37 1.07 -30.18
CA LEU A 104 30.22 0.81 -29.30
C LEU A 104 29.44 -0.46 -29.73
N GLY A 105 29.41 -0.76 -31.04
CA GLY A 105 28.72 -1.92 -31.59
C GLY A 105 29.36 -3.26 -31.22
N LEU A 106 30.69 -3.34 -31.19
CA LEU A 106 31.40 -4.59 -30.85
C LEU A 106 31.41 -4.88 -29.33
N LEU A 107 31.44 -3.83 -28.50
CA LEU A 107 31.45 -3.97 -27.04
C LEU A 107 30.04 -4.25 -26.46
N ARG A 108 28.97 -3.79 -27.14
CA ARG A 108 27.58 -3.98 -26.69
C ARG A 108 27.13 -5.44 -26.73
N PHE A 109 27.45 -6.24 -27.75
CA PHE A 109 26.74 -7.52 -27.91
C PHE A 109 27.15 -8.63 -26.93
N LYS A 110 28.44 -8.75 -26.56
CA LYS A 110 28.88 -9.80 -25.61
C LYS A 110 28.62 -9.44 -24.15
N LEU A 111 28.80 -8.17 -23.78
CA LEU A 111 28.54 -7.70 -22.41
C LEU A 111 27.03 -7.60 -22.13
N ILE A 112 26.22 -7.09 -23.06
CA ILE A 112 24.76 -7.04 -22.87
C ILE A 112 24.20 -8.45 -22.76
N ARG A 113 24.65 -9.41 -23.58
CA ARG A 113 24.16 -10.79 -23.48
C ARG A 113 24.50 -11.41 -22.11
N ARG A 114 25.71 -11.17 -21.58
CA ARG A 114 26.06 -11.58 -20.20
C ARG A 114 25.22 -10.87 -19.15
N LEU A 115 24.99 -9.56 -19.28
CA LEU A 115 24.15 -8.79 -18.36
C LEU A 115 22.71 -9.28 -18.35
N VAL A 116 22.13 -9.57 -19.51
CA VAL A 116 20.76 -10.11 -19.63
C VAL A 116 20.66 -11.48 -18.98
N TYR A 117 21.65 -12.37 -19.15
CA TYR A 117 21.69 -13.64 -18.43
C TYR A 117 21.83 -13.45 -16.92
N ILE A 118 22.68 -12.53 -16.46
CA ILE A 118 22.82 -12.22 -15.03
C ILE A 118 21.48 -11.70 -14.47
N VAL A 119 20.81 -10.79 -15.17
CA VAL A 119 19.50 -10.27 -14.76
C VAL A 119 18.44 -11.36 -14.73
N LEU A 120 18.39 -12.23 -15.75
CA LEU A 120 17.47 -13.39 -15.75
C LEU A 120 17.77 -14.37 -14.61
N ILE A 121 19.05 -14.64 -14.33
CA ILE A 121 19.47 -15.48 -13.20
C ILE A 121 19.06 -14.83 -11.88
N LEU A 122 19.27 -13.52 -11.70
CA LEU A 122 18.85 -12.80 -10.50
C LEU A 122 17.33 -12.79 -10.34
N LEU A 123 16.57 -12.63 -11.43
CA LEU A 123 15.11 -12.72 -11.41
C LEU A 123 14.63 -14.12 -11.02
N LEU A 124 15.25 -15.17 -11.57
CA LEU A 124 14.93 -16.55 -11.23
C LEU A 124 15.34 -16.90 -9.80
N LEU A 125 16.48 -16.42 -9.32
CA LEU A 125 16.88 -16.57 -7.92
C LEU A 125 15.93 -15.83 -6.99
N ASN A 126 15.56 -14.58 -7.31
CA ASN A 126 14.61 -13.82 -6.51
C ASN A 126 13.25 -14.52 -6.48
N TRP A 127 12.76 -14.99 -7.63
CA TRP A 127 11.54 -15.78 -7.70
C TRP A 127 11.63 -17.07 -6.90
N ALA A 128 12.74 -17.83 -7.00
CA ALA A 128 12.94 -19.05 -6.25
C ALA A 128 13.05 -18.79 -4.74
N ILE A 129 13.72 -17.72 -4.33
CA ILE A 129 13.77 -17.30 -2.92
C ILE A 129 12.35 -16.94 -2.45
N SER A 130 11.57 -16.16 -3.21
CA SER A 130 10.17 -15.88 -2.87
C SER A 130 9.27 -17.12 -2.92
N HIS A 131 9.54 -18.10 -3.78
CA HIS A 131 8.70 -19.30 -3.89
C HIS A 131 9.01 -20.34 -2.79
N TYR A 132 10.28 -20.48 -2.41
CA TYR A 132 10.72 -21.45 -1.39
C TYR A 132 10.87 -20.85 0.02
N PHE A 133 11.10 -19.53 0.13
CA PHE A 133 11.27 -18.79 1.38
C PHE A 133 10.29 -17.61 1.53
N GLY A 134 9.31 -17.43 0.64
CA GLY A 134 8.27 -16.39 0.73
C GLY A 134 7.20 -16.65 1.78
N GLY A 135 7.66 -17.01 2.97
CA GLY A 135 6.96 -16.90 4.24
C GLY A 135 7.89 -16.29 5.28
N SER A 136 8.60 -15.19 4.96
CA SER A 136 9.17 -14.24 5.94
C SER A 136 9.90 -13.10 5.24
N GLY A 137 9.46 -11.87 5.49
CA GLY A 137 10.31 -10.68 5.64
C GLY A 137 11.19 -10.20 4.47
N GLY A 138 10.75 -9.10 3.85
CA GLY A 138 11.59 -7.89 3.82
C GLY A 138 12.12 -7.41 2.47
N GLY A 139 11.65 -6.23 2.06
CA GLY A 139 12.48 -5.22 1.39
C GLY A 139 12.24 -5.01 -0.10
N GLY A 140 11.32 -4.10 -0.43
CA GLY A 140 11.18 -3.60 -1.80
C GLY A 140 10.26 -2.40 -1.86
N GLY A 141 10.82 -1.21 -1.64
CA GLY A 141 10.11 0.05 -1.85
C GLY A 141 9.52 0.11 -3.26
N GLY A 142 8.20 0.18 -3.32
CA GLY A 142 7.45 0.38 -4.53
C GLY A 142 6.10 0.96 -4.15
N ASN A 143 5.87 2.20 -4.56
CA ASN A 143 4.55 2.83 -4.58
C ASN A 143 3.63 2.03 -5.52
N GLY A 144 3.14 0.89 -5.06
CA GLY A 144 2.08 0.12 -5.67
C GLY A 144 0.91 0.18 -4.72
N GLY A 145 -0.09 1.00 -5.04
CA GLY A 145 -1.30 1.12 -4.24
C GLY A 145 -1.87 -0.28 -3.96
N ALA A 146 -1.94 -0.63 -2.69
CA ALA A 146 -2.62 -1.85 -2.28
C ALA A 146 -4.08 -1.78 -2.78
N PRO A 147 -4.67 -2.91 -3.19
CA PRO A 147 -6.10 -2.98 -3.48
C PRO A 147 -6.88 -2.35 -2.32
N PRO A 148 -7.98 -1.62 -2.57
CA PRO A 148 -8.73 -0.90 -1.53
C PRO A 148 -9.31 -1.80 -0.42
N ASN A 149 -9.17 -3.12 -0.55
CA ASN A 149 -9.65 -4.13 0.40
C ASN A 149 -8.57 -5.14 0.81
N ALA A 150 -7.28 -4.88 0.54
CA ALA A 150 -6.23 -5.72 1.10
C ALA A 150 -6.22 -5.50 2.61
N ALA A 151 -6.47 -6.56 3.38
CA ALA A 151 -6.34 -6.50 4.83
C ALA A 151 -4.93 -5.97 5.14
N PRO A 152 -4.80 -4.92 5.98
CA PRO A 152 -3.50 -4.35 6.30
C PRO A 152 -2.62 -5.44 6.87
N ILE A 153 -1.46 -5.67 6.23
CA ILE A 153 -0.49 -6.66 6.68
C ILE A 153 -0.10 -6.26 8.09
N THR A 154 -0.48 -7.08 9.06
CA THR A 154 -0.15 -6.87 10.47
C THR A 154 1.37 -6.88 10.63
N PRO A 155 1.97 -5.89 11.29
CA PRO A 155 3.42 -5.81 11.40
C PRO A 155 4.05 -7.02 12.10
N GLU A 156 5.24 -7.45 11.66
CA GLU A 156 5.92 -8.67 12.14
C GLU A 156 6.63 -8.46 13.50
N SER A 157 6.80 -7.20 13.94
CA SER A 157 7.42 -6.88 15.22
C SER A 157 6.72 -5.72 15.94
N PRO A 158 6.78 -5.65 17.29
CA PRO A 158 6.15 -4.55 18.04
C PRO A 158 6.74 -3.18 17.67
N GLN A 159 8.04 -3.13 17.33
CA GLN A 159 8.67 -1.90 16.87
C GLN A 159 8.07 -1.39 15.55
N GLN A 160 7.75 -2.29 14.62
CA GLN A 160 7.09 -1.91 13.37
C GLN A 160 5.66 -1.41 13.62
N VAL A 161 4.92 -1.97 14.59
CA VAL A 161 3.60 -1.48 15.00
C VAL A 161 3.67 -0.03 15.45
N ILE A 162 4.60 0.30 16.36
CA ILE A 162 4.74 1.67 16.86
C ILE A 162 5.16 2.63 15.75
N ARG A 163 6.11 2.25 14.88
CA ARG A 163 6.47 3.08 13.71
C ARG A 163 5.29 3.32 12.79
N ALA A 164 4.54 2.27 12.47
CA ALA A 164 3.34 2.38 11.64
C ALA A 164 2.28 3.26 12.32
N LEU A 165 2.10 3.16 13.63
CA LEU A 165 1.15 3.97 14.38
C LEU A 165 1.49 5.46 14.27
N TYR A 166 2.74 5.84 14.54
CA TYR A 166 3.19 7.22 14.42
C TYR A 166 3.10 7.74 12.98
N ASN A 167 3.43 6.89 12.00
CA ASN A 167 3.30 7.24 10.59
C ASN A 167 1.83 7.47 10.18
N TYR A 168 0.91 6.58 10.56
CA TYR A 168 -0.51 6.75 10.26
C TYR A 168 -1.09 7.96 10.98
N VAL A 169 -0.80 8.17 12.27
CA VAL A 169 -1.30 9.36 12.98
C VAL A 169 -0.81 10.65 12.33
N ALA A 170 0.41 10.66 11.77
CA ALA A 170 0.97 11.83 11.08
C ALA A 170 0.34 12.10 9.70
N HIS A 171 0.03 11.05 8.93
CA HIS A 171 -0.31 11.18 7.50
C HIS A 171 -1.71 10.69 7.15
N ASP A 172 -2.14 9.55 7.70
CA ASP A 172 -3.38 8.85 7.36
C ASP A 172 -4.05 8.30 8.64
N PRO A 173 -4.61 9.18 9.51
CA PRO A 173 -5.04 8.79 10.85
C PRO A 173 -6.12 7.71 10.87
N GLU A 174 -6.92 7.59 9.81
CA GLU A 174 -7.96 6.55 9.72
C GLU A 174 -7.37 5.13 9.64
N GLN A 175 -6.16 4.98 9.09
CA GLN A 175 -5.47 3.69 8.99
C GLN A 175 -4.85 3.27 10.34
N ALA A 176 -4.62 4.20 11.26
CA ALA A 176 -4.02 3.90 12.57
C ALA A 176 -4.83 2.84 13.34
N CYS A 177 -6.16 2.85 13.20
CA CYS A 177 -7.06 1.94 13.89
C CYS A 177 -6.93 0.48 13.45
N ALA A 178 -6.34 0.21 12.29
CA ALA A 178 -6.05 -1.15 11.86
C ALA A 178 -4.94 -1.83 12.68
N LEU A 179 -4.14 -1.05 13.40
CA LEU A 179 -3.07 -1.56 14.27
C LEU A 179 -3.58 -1.98 15.66
N PHE A 180 -4.84 -1.70 15.98
CA PHE A 180 -5.45 -1.99 17.27
C PHE A 180 -6.42 -3.17 17.16
N THR A 181 -6.44 -4.01 18.19
CA THR A 181 -7.57 -4.92 18.41
C THR A 181 -8.80 -4.13 18.86
N GLU A 182 -9.98 -4.76 18.86
CA GLU A 182 -11.21 -4.07 19.25
C GLU A 182 -11.16 -3.48 20.68
N PRO A 183 -10.65 -4.18 21.71
CA PRO A 183 -10.40 -3.58 23.03
C PRO A 183 -9.44 -2.38 22.98
N GLY A 184 -8.36 -2.47 22.19
CA GLY A 184 -7.39 -1.39 22.03
C GLY A 184 -8.00 -0.14 21.41
N LYS A 185 -8.83 -0.30 20.36
CA LYS A 185 -9.56 0.79 19.72
C LYS A 185 -10.48 1.52 20.71
N ALA A 186 -11.22 0.76 21.51
CA ALA A 186 -12.14 1.32 22.49
C ALA A 186 -11.40 2.12 23.57
N ALA A 187 -10.28 1.58 24.10
CA ALA A 187 -9.45 2.28 25.08
C ALA A 187 -8.85 3.58 24.52
N PHE A 188 -8.35 3.54 23.29
CA PHE A 188 -7.81 4.71 22.60
C PHE A 188 -8.90 5.77 22.37
N ALA A 189 -10.06 5.38 21.85
CA ALA A 189 -11.20 6.28 21.63
C ALA A 189 -11.68 6.96 22.92
N TYR A 190 -11.78 6.18 24.00
CA TYR A 190 -12.19 6.66 25.31
C TYR A 190 -11.27 7.77 25.84
N HIS A 191 -9.96 7.59 25.75
CA HIS A 191 -9.01 8.60 26.23
C HIS A 191 -9.12 9.93 25.49
N PHE A 192 -9.25 9.88 24.16
CA PHE A 192 -9.42 11.07 23.34
C PHE A 192 -10.84 11.66 23.42
N GLN A 193 -11.72 11.09 24.25
CA GLN A 193 -13.13 11.49 24.40
C GLN A 193 -13.85 11.51 23.04
N SER A 194 -13.61 10.47 22.26
CA SER A 194 -14.15 10.31 20.90
C SER A 194 -15.07 9.11 20.84
N GLY A 195 -16.08 9.15 19.97
CA GLY A 195 -17.03 8.04 19.81
C GLY A 195 -16.44 6.80 19.14
N ASP A 196 -15.35 6.96 18.39
CA ASP A 196 -14.69 5.90 17.64
C ASP A 196 -13.17 6.16 17.53
N CYS A 197 -12.44 5.11 17.18
CA CYS A 197 -10.99 5.16 17.05
C CYS A 197 -10.52 6.11 15.93
N ALA A 198 -11.22 6.18 14.79
CA ALA A 198 -10.78 7.03 13.67
C ALA A 198 -10.87 8.51 14.04
N THR A 199 -11.92 8.91 14.76
CA THR A 199 -12.08 10.25 15.33
C THR A 199 -10.98 10.55 16.36
N ALA A 200 -10.65 9.59 17.22
CA ALA A 200 -9.54 9.74 18.17
C ALA A 200 -8.19 9.90 17.45
N ALA A 201 -7.93 9.10 16.42
CA ALA A 201 -6.69 9.17 15.66
C ALA A 201 -6.57 10.49 14.90
N ARG A 202 -7.67 11.02 14.32
CA ARG A 202 -7.69 12.38 13.74
C ARG A 202 -7.39 13.45 14.78
N LYS A 203 -7.95 13.33 15.99
CA LYS A 203 -7.69 14.25 17.10
C LYS A 203 -6.23 14.19 17.56
N ALA A 204 -5.63 13.00 17.61
CA ALA A 204 -4.20 12.84 17.85
C ALA A 204 -3.36 13.49 16.74
N GLY A 205 -3.69 13.20 15.47
CA GLY A 205 -3.02 13.78 14.30
C GLY A 205 -3.09 15.30 14.25
N SER A 206 -4.18 15.91 14.73
CA SER A 206 -4.31 17.37 14.79
C SER A 206 -3.33 18.06 15.75
N GLN A 207 -2.70 17.30 16.65
CA GLN A 207 -1.67 17.79 17.58
C GLN A 207 -0.26 17.64 17.02
N VAL A 208 -0.10 17.03 15.85
CA VAL A 208 1.18 16.86 15.17
C VAL A 208 1.54 18.16 14.43
N THR A 209 2.64 18.79 14.83
CA THR A 209 3.13 20.03 14.23
C THR A 209 4.08 19.78 13.05
N GLU A 210 4.84 18.68 13.08
CA GLU A 210 5.77 18.29 12.01
C GLU A 210 5.58 16.81 11.65
N PRO A 211 4.70 16.47 10.69
CA PRO A 211 4.36 15.09 10.34
C PRO A 211 5.57 14.22 10.00
N ASN A 212 6.52 14.74 9.24
CA ASN A 212 7.71 14.00 8.82
C ASN A 212 8.59 13.63 10.03
N SER A 213 8.84 14.58 10.93
CA SER A 213 9.60 14.37 12.17
C SER A 213 8.89 13.42 13.13
N PHE A 214 7.55 13.51 13.19
CA PHE A 214 6.72 12.71 14.08
C PHE A 214 6.61 11.25 13.64
N SER A 215 6.53 11.01 12.32
CA SER A 215 6.40 9.67 11.75
C SER A 215 7.60 8.74 11.99
N SER A 216 8.73 9.29 12.48
CA SER A 216 10.00 8.58 12.63
C SER A 216 10.53 8.63 14.07
N PRO A 217 9.80 8.08 15.06
CA PRO A 217 10.26 8.09 16.45
C PRO A 217 11.58 7.32 16.59
N GLY A 218 12.50 7.88 17.39
CA GLY A 218 13.76 7.23 17.70
C GLY A 218 13.61 6.19 18.80
N PHE A 219 14.15 4.99 18.58
CA PHE A 219 14.15 3.88 19.54
C PHE A 219 15.55 3.72 20.14
N THR A 220 15.64 3.71 21.47
CA THR A 220 16.81 3.20 22.20
C THR A 220 16.62 1.71 22.51
N ASN A 221 17.61 1.06 23.13
CA ASN A 221 17.57 -0.39 23.36
C ASN A 221 16.62 -0.80 24.51
N ASP A 222 16.18 0.15 25.33
CA ASP A 222 15.45 -0.02 26.58
C ASP A 222 13.97 0.40 26.53
N VAL A 223 13.53 0.99 25.41
CA VAL A 223 12.17 1.52 25.23
C VAL A 223 11.09 0.42 25.19
N MET A 224 11.50 -0.81 24.84
CA MET A 224 10.58 -1.90 24.52
C MET A 224 10.83 -3.09 25.43
N GLN A 225 9.85 -3.41 26.25
CA GLN A 225 9.88 -4.59 27.11
C GLN A 225 9.05 -5.69 26.47
N GLN A 226 9.71 -6.65 25.84
CA GLN A 226 9.05 -7.81 25.25
C GLN A 226 9.18 -9.02 26.17
N THR A 227 8.05 -9.61 26.54
CA THR A 227 7.96 -10.84 27.35
C THR A 227 7.08 -11.85 26.61
N GLY A 228 7.70 -12.84 25.95
CA GLY A 228 6.98 -13.83 25.14
C GLY A 228 6.19 -13.18 24.01
N ASP A 229 4.87 -13.39 24.02
CA ASP A 229 3.91 -12.87 23.04
C ASP A 229 3.32 -11.50 23.42
N GLN A 230 3.88 -10.85 24.43
CA GLN A 230 3.48 -9.51 24.86
C GLN A 230 4.65 -8.53 24.73
N ALA A 231 4.34 -7.30 24.36
CA ALA A 231 5.29 -6.20 24.33
C ALA A 231 4.66 -4.94 24.93
N LEU A 232 5.43 -4.23 25.75
CA LEU A 232 5.05 -2.94 26.32
C LEU A 232 5.99 -1.86 25.79
N VAL A 233 5.41 -0.74 25.35
CA VAL A 233 6.15 0.45 24.90
C VAL A 233 5.54 1.69 25.52
N ASP A 234 6.36 2.46 26.23
CA ASP A 234 6.00 3.79 26.71
C ASP A 234 6.51 4.87 25.74
N SER A 235 5.60 5.68 25.21
CA SER A 235 5.97 6.77 24.31
C SER A 235 6.86 7.82 24.97
N CYS A 236 6.86 7.98 26.29
CA CYS A 236 7.78 8.90 26.95
C CYS A 236 9.24 8.51 26.81
N SER A 237 9.52 7.22 26.65
CA SER A 237 10.87 6.71 26.44
C SER A 237 11.33 6.78 24.98
N LEU A 238 10.43 7.12 24.05
CA LEU A 238 10.77 7.35 22.64
C LEU A 238 11.34 8.75 22.43
N ARG A 239 12.28 8.87 21.48
CA ARG A 239 12.73 10.19 21.00
C ARG A 239 11.75 10.68 19.93
N ILE A 240 10.73 11.41 20.38
CA ILE A 240 9.67 11.95 19.52
C ILE A 240 9.93 13.44 19.26
N SER A 241 9.73 13.86 18.02
CA SER A 241 9.81 15.25 17.58
C SER A 241 8.60 15.56 16.71
N GLY A 242 8.12 16.81 16.71
CA GLY A 242 7.01 17.21 15.83
C GLY A 242 5.60 16.92 16.36
N GLY A 243 5.45 16.56 17.64
CA GLY A 243 4.14 16.33 18.25
C GLY A 243 4.25 15.75 19.67
N PRO A 244 3.13 15.65 20.40
CA PRO A 244 3.11 15.05 21.73
C PRO A 244 3.24 13.53 21.67
N PRO A 245 3.78 12.90 22.74
CA PRO A 245 3.78 11.44 22.88
C PRO A 245 2.35 10.90 22.94
N LEU A 246 2.12 9.74 22.30
CA LEU A 246 0.77 9.21 22.14
C LEU A 246 0.25 8.45 23.36
N GLY A 247 1.13 7.81 24.14
CA GLY A 247 0.72 7.00 25.29
C GLY A 247 1.63 5.81 25.58
N GLU A 248 1.20 4.96 26.50
CA GLU A 248 1.73 3.62 26.67
C GLU A 248 0.87 2.63 25.89
N PHE A 249 1.54 1.71 25.18
CA PHE A 249 0.89 0.70 24.35
C PHE A 249 1.31 -0.69 24.81
N ARG A 250 0.32 -1.53 25.09
CA ARG A 250 0.51 -2.98 25.18
C ARG A 250 0.12 -3.60 23.86
N MET A 251 1.01 -4.45 23.36
CA MET A 251 0.83 -5.20 22.14
C MET A 251 0.88 -6.68 22.43
N THR A 252 0.08 -7.45 21.70
CA THR A 252 0.03 -8.90 21.79
C THR A 252 0.20 -9.51 20.41
N ARG A 253 1.00 -10.57 20.31
CA ARG A 253 1.16 -11.36 19.09
C ARG A 253 -0.14 -12.11 18.80
N GLN A 254 -0.64 -11.94 17.60
CA GLN A 254 -1.85 -12.57 17.07
C GLN A 254 -1.52 -13.98 16.54
N SER A 255 -2.56 -14.77 16.28
CA SER A 255 -2.40 -16.17 15.81
C SER A 255 -1.75 -16.30 14.43
N ASP A 256 -1.82 -15.26 13.60
CA ASP A 256 -1.14 -15.15 12.31
C ASP A 256 0.34 -14.74 12.44
N GLY A 257 0.81 -14.51 13.66
CA GLY A 257 2.18 -14.07 13.96
C GLY A 257 2.37 -12.56 13.92
N GLY A 258 1.36 -11.78 13.51
CA GLY A 258 1.38 -10.33 13.51
C GLY A 258 1.24 -9.73 14.91
N TRP A 259 1.60 -8.46 15.06
CA TRP A 259 1.44 -7.72 16.32
C TRP A 259 0.35 -6.67 16.20
N GLN A 260 -0.50 -6.57 17.22
CA GLN A 260 -1.52 -5.53 17.33
C GLN A 260 -1.55 -4.98 18.75
N ILE A 261 -2.00 -3.73 18.87
CA ILE A 261 -2.17 -3.02 20.14
C ILE A 261 -3.47 -3.48 20.79
N ASP A 262 -3.37 -4.14 21.94
CA ASP A 262 -4.53 -4.64 22.68
C ASP A 262 -4.91 -3.78 23.88
N GLN A 263 -3.98 -2.96 24.40
CA GLN A 263 -4.28 -1.95 25.40
C GLN A 263 -3.57 -0.64 25.14
N TYR A 264 -4.21 0.42 25.61
CA TYR A 264 -3.74 1.78 25.56
C TYR A 264 -3.88 2.42 26.94
N GLN A 265 -2.84 3.15 27.37
CA GLN A 265 -2.90 4.01 28.55
C GLN A 265 -2.35 5.40 28.23
N PRO A 266 -2.95 6.48 28.75
CA PRO A 266 -2.36 7.79 28.64
C PRO A 266 -1.09 7.88 29.46
N THR A 267 -0.09 8.55 28.93
CA THR A 267 1.15 8.85 29.63
C THR A 267 1.33 10.35 29.74
N SER A 268 1.89 10.81 30.85
CA SER A 268 2.27 12.22 31.05
C SER A 268 3.79 12.27 31.19
N CYS A 269 4.48 12.68 30.13
CA CYS A 269 5.92 12.86 30.17
C CYS A 269 6.23 14.19 30.87
N SER A 270 6.79 14.09 32.08
CA SER A 270 7.21 15.23 32.91
C SER A 270 8.70 15.48 32.79
#